data_AF-A0A437JC93-F1
#
_entry.id   AF-A0A437JC93-F1
#
_cell.length_a   1.000
_cell.length_b   1.000
_cell.length_c   1.000
_cell.angle_alpha   90.00
_cell.angle_beta   90.00
_cell.angle_gamma   90.00
#
_symmetry.space_group_name_H-M   'P 1'
#
loop_
_entity.id
_entity.type
_entity.pdbx_description
1 polymer ?
#
loop_
_entity_poly.entity_id
_entity_poly.type
_entity_poly.pdbx_seq_one_letter_code
_entity_poly.pdbx_strand_id
1 'polypeptide(L)'
;MMNGFGLWADMLSTWSAMAQGATRMGTLTKDSAFVVDHRTRLMADAMRNPLTGDYAELSMMVPEKVTAFSQAGLAGFQAMTRFQADGFAIWQKMMGIALSGQPMTAAQGMALASQSTRALKRANHASGRTMAPIENGATANARRLRKKAD
;
A
#
# COMPACT_ATOMS: atom_id res chain seq x y z
N MET A 1 14.09 -5.86 31.08
CA MET A 1 14.45 -4.66 30.30
C MET A 1 13.94 -4.87 28.87
N MET A 2 13.05 -4.02 28.37
CA MET A 2 12.63 -4.08 26.97
C MET A 2 13.85 -3.74 26.09
N ASN A 3 14.37 -4.73 25.36
CA ASN A 3 15.45 -4.50 24.41
C ASN A 3 14.87 -3.71 23.22
N GLY A 4 15.07 -2.39 23.20
CA GLY A 4 14.64 -1.53 22.10
C GLY A 4 15.18 -1.99 20.73
N PHE A 5 16.33 -2.67 20.73
CA PHE A 5 16.93 -3.28 19.54
C PHE A 5 16.19 -4.53 19.06
N GLY A 6 15.65 -5.32 20.00
CA GLY A 6 14.84 -6.51 19.68
C GLY A 6 13.48 -6.14 19.10
N LEU A 7 12.83 -5.11 19.66
CA LEU A 7 11.58 -4.56 19.12
C LEU A 7 11.79 -3.98 17.72
N TRP A 8 12.97 -3.40 17.48
CA TRP A 8 13.41 -2.93 16.18
C TRP A 8 13.64 -4.05 15.17
N ALA A 9 14.31 -5.13 15.58
CA ALA A 9 14.59 -6.28 14.73
C ALA A 9 13.30 -7.02 14.33
N ASP A 10 12.34 -7.17 15.25
CA ASP A 10 11.04 -7.77 14.96
C ASP A 10 10.19 -6.90 14.04
N MET A 11 10.26 -5.58 14.21
CA MET A 11 9.58 -4.68 13.28
C MET A 11 10.22 -4.79 11.89
N LEU A 12 11.55 -4.78 11.78
CA LEU A 12 12.26 -4.95 10.50
C LEU A 12 11.97 -6.30 9.83
N SER A 13 11.89 -7.40 10.59
CA SER A 13 11.60 -8.73 10.05
C SER A 13 10.18 -8.80 9.52
N THR A 14 9.20 -8.30 10.27
CA THR A 14 7.80 -8.17 9.85
C THR A 14 7.67 -7.33 8.58
N TRP A 15 8.43 -6.24 8.51
CA TRP A 15 8.51 -5.37 7.35
C TRP A 15 9.13 -6.04 6.12
N SER A 16 10.19 -6.81 6.31
CA SER A 16 10.81 -7.58 5.25
C SER A 16 9.85 -8.63 4.69
N ALA A 17 9.05 -9.27 5.54
CA ALA A 17 8.06 -10.26 5.14
C ALA A 17 6.92 -9.62 4.34
N MET A 18 6.46 -8.42 4.73
CA MET A 18 5.47 -7.66 3.96
C MET A 18 6.02 -7.18 2.61
N ALA A 19 7.25 -6.68 2.56
CA ALA A 19 7.91 -6.28 1.31
C ALA A 19 8.15 -7.49 0.38
N GLN A 20 8.48 -8.65 0.95
CA GLN A 20 8.57 -9.93 0.23
C GLN A 20 7.20 -10.38 -0.30
N GLY A 21 6.12 -10.20 0.48
CA GLY A 21 4.75 -10.43 0.02
C GLY A 21 4.37 -9.52 -1.15
N ALA A 22 4.71 -8.24 -1.06
CA ALA A 22 4.44 -7.26 -2.12
C ALA A 22 5.29 -7.48 -3.39
N THR A 23 6.53 -7.97 -3.26
CA THR A 23 7.36 -8.38 -4.42
C THR A 23 6.80 -9.62 -5.08
N ARG A 24 6.38 -10.61 -4.28
CA ARG A 24 5.72 -11.83 -4.78
C ARG A 24 4.37 -11.52 -5.44
N MET A 25 3.69 -10.44 -5.04
CA MET A 25 2.48 -9.94 -5.69
C MET A 25 2.74 -9.08 -6.94
N GLY A 26 4.00 -8.90 -7.36
CA GLY A 26 4.36 -8.38 -8.69
C GLY A 26 4.42 -6.86 -8.84
N THR A 27 4.29 -6.08 -7.76
CA THR A 27 4.28 -4.60 -7.81
C THR A 27 5.55 -3.92 -7.32
N LEU A 28 6.55 -4.62 -6.77
CA LEU A 28 7.78 -3.95 -6.34
C LEU A 28 8.65 -3.54 -7.52
N THR A 29 8.72 -2.23 -7.73
CA THR A 29 9.60 -1.55 -8.68
C THR A 29 11.09 -1.80 -8.38
N LYS A 30 11.96 -1.73 -9.41
CA LYS A 30 13.44 -1.85 -9.29
C LYS A 30 14.03 -0.96 -8.18
N ASP A 31 13.42 0.20 -7.95
CA ASP A 31 13.83 1.15 -6.91
C ASP A 31 13.68 0.58 -5.49
N SER A 32 12.65 -0.23 -5.25
CA SER A 32 12.47 -0.88 -3.96
C SER A 32 13.57 -1.90 -3.66
N ALA A 33 13.97 -2.68 -4.67
CA ALA A 33 15.07 -3.65 -4.53
C ALA A 33 16.41 -2.94 -4.23
N PHE A 34 16.69 -1.83 -4.93
CA PHE A 34 17.87 -1.01 -4.67
C PHE A 34 17.88 -0.42 -3.25
N VAL A 35 16.75 0.14 -2.79
CA VAL A 35 16.63 0.72 -1.44
C VAL A 35 16.86 -0.34 -0.37
N VAL A 36 16.28 -1.54 -0.53
CA VAL A 36 16.48 -2.64 0.42
C VAL A 36 17.96 -3.02 0.47
N ASP A 37 18.56 -3.33 -0.68
CA ASP A 37 19.96 -3.75 -0.76
C ASP A 37 20.93 -2.72 -0.16
N HIS A 38 20.78 -1.44 -0.52
CA HIS A 38 21.62 -0.37 0.01
C HIS A 38 21.46 -0.21 1.54
N ARG A 39 20.23 -0.25 2.05
CA ARG A 39 19.96 -0.09 3.49
C ARG A 39 20.38 -1.30 4.31
N THR A 40 20.30 -2.50 3.75
CA THR A 40 20.84 -3.72 4.37
C THR A 40 22.34 -3.63 4.55
N ARG A 41 23.07 -3.07 3.56
CA ARG A 41 24.52 -2.82 3.70
C ARG A 41 24.83 -1.81 4.80
N LEU A 42 24.13 -0.67 4.82
CA LEU A 42 24.29 0.34 5.88
C LEU A 42 24.05 -0.24 7.29
N MET A 43 23.04 -1.09 7.46
CA MET A 43 22.78 -1.78 8.72
C MET A 43 23.92 -2.73 9.08
N ALA A 44 24.39 -3.54 8.13
CA ALA A 44 25.49 -4.48 8.35
C ALA A 44 26.80 -3.75 8.72
N ASP A 45 27.09 -2.63 8.06
CA ASP A 45 28.27 -1.81 8.34
C ASP A 45 28.18 -1.16 9.72
N ALA A 46 27.02 -0.62 10.10
CA ALA A 46 26.80 -0.08 11.45
C ALA A 46 26.87 -1.17 12.54
N MET A 47 26.47 -2.41 12.24
CA MET A 47 26.63 -3.53 13.19
C MET A 47 28.10 -3.93 13.36
N ARG A 48 28.89 -3.90 12.29
CA ARG A 48 30.33 -4.23 12.33
C ARG A 48 31.15 -3.11 12.97
N ASN A 49 30.83 -1.85 12.67
CA ASN A 49 31.47 -0.68 13.23
C ASN A 49 30.42 0.35 13.70
N PRO A 50 29.94 0.22 14.95
CA PRO A 50 28.91 1.10 15.48
C PRO A 50 29.34 2.57 15.58
N LEU A 51 30.64 2.88 15.65
CA LEU A 51 31.08 4.26 15.79
C LEU A 51 31.01 5.07 14.48
N THR A 52 30.89 4.38 13.33
CA THR A 52 30.91 5.01 12.00
C THR A 52 29.62 4.79 11.21
N GLY A 53 28.55 4.31 11.85
CA GLY A 53 27.27 4.08 11.17
C GLY A 53 26.59 5.38 10.70
N ASP A 54 25.94 5.35 9.53
CA ASP A 54 25.06 6.45 9.07
C ASP A 54 23.73 6.42 9.85
N TYR A 55 23.77 6.87 11.11
CA TYR A 55 22.60 6.92 11.98
C TYR A 55 21.54 7.94 11.53
N ALA A 56 21.94 8.94 10.75
CA ALA A 56 20.98 9.84 10.10
C ALA A 56 20.11 9.06 9.12
N GLU A 57 20.72 8.21 8.27
CA GLU A 57 19.96 7.33 7.37
C GLU A 57 19.14 6.28 8.12
N LEU A 58 19.75 5.61 9.11
CA LEU A 58 19.09 4.54 9.88
C LEU A 58 17.85 5.05 10.63
N SER A 59 17.94 6.25 11.22
CA SER A 59 16.82 6.86 11.95
C SER A 59 15.67 7.29 11.05
N MET A 60 15.92 7.63 9.78
CA MET A 60 14.87 7.99 8.82
C MET A 60 14.09 6.78 8.29
N MET A 61 14.67 5.57 8.34
CA MET A 61 14.08 4.41 7.67
C MET A 61 12.68 4.06 8.20
N VAL A 62 12.47 4.16 9.52
CA VAL A 62 11.19 3.80 10.16
C VAL A 62 10.12 4.87 9.96
N PRO A 63 10.38 6.16 10.23
CA PRO A 63 9.39 7.20 9.95
C PRO A 63 8.89 7.19 8.51
N GLU A 64 9.79 7.09 7.51
CA GLU A 64 9.42 7.02 6.08
C GLU A 64 8.47 5.85 5.79
N LYS A 65 8.78 4.70 6.39
CA LYS A 65 8.02 3.47 6.31
C LYS A 65 6.62 3.63 6.92
N VAL A 66 6.54 4.12 8.15
CA VAL A 66 5.28 4.40 8.86
C VAL A 66 4.41 5.38 8.07
N THR A 67 5.00 6.45 7.54
CA THR A 67 4.28 7.43 6.71
C THR A 67 3.69 6.78 5.46
N ALA A 68 4.50 6.07 4.67
CA ALA A 68 4.04 5.45 3.42
C ALA A 68 2.93 4.43 3.66
N PHE A 69 3.05 3.60 4.70
CA PHE A 69 2.05 2.57 5.01
C PHE A 69 0.80 3.14 5.65
N SER A 70 0.90 4.21 6.44
CA SER A 70 -0.28 4.90 6.97
C SER A 70 -1.10 5.53 5.85
N GLN A 71 -0.43 6.14 4.87
CA GLN A 71 -1.08 6.69 3.67
C GLN A 71 -1.71 5.59 2.81
N ALA A 72 -1.00 4.48 2.60
CA ALA A 72 -1.52 3.32 1.89
C ALA A 72 -2.74 2.73 2.61
N GLY A 73 -2.67 2.56 3.93
CA GLY A 73 -3.76 2.07 4.77
C GLY A 73 -4.98 2.97 4.72
N LEU A 74 -4.80 4.29 4.81
CA LEU A 74 -5.88 5.25 4.65
C LEU A 74 -6.53 5.14 3.26
N ALA A 75 -5.73 5.06 2.19
CA ALA A 75 -6.23 4.88 0.83
C ALA A 75 -7.01 3.56 0.68
N GLY A 76 -6.53 2.48 1.30
CA GLY A 76 -7.19 1.18 1.34
C GLY A 76 -8.53 1.23 2.10
N PHE A 77 -8.56 1.87 3.27
CA PHE A 77 -9.78 2.05 4.04
C PHE A 77 -10.82 2.84 3.24
N GLN A 78 -10.42 3.95 2.63
CA GLN A 78 -11.32 4.75 1.79
C GLN A 78 -11.81 3.98 0.56
N ALA A 79 -10.97 3.11 -0.03
CA ALA A 79 -11.36 2.24 -1.13
C ALA A 79 -12.43 1.23 -0.69
N MET A 80 -12.22 0.60 0.47
CA MET A 80 -13.15 -0.37 1.05
C MET A 80 -14.49 0.29 1.38
N THR A 81 -14.50 1.46 2.02
CA THR A 81 -15.74 2.19 2.32
C THR A 81 -16.51 2.54 1.06
N ARG A 82 -15.82 2.97 -0.01
CA ARG A 82 -16.45 3.25 -1.31
C ARG A 82 -17.02 2.00 -1.97
N PHE A 83 -16.31 0.88 -1.89
CA PHE A 83 -16.80 -0.40 -2.40
C PHE A 83 -18.09 -0.84 -1.69
N GLN A 84 -18.14 -0.72 -0.36
CA GLN A 84 -19.35 -1.00 0.41
C GLN A 84 -20.49 -0.06 0.01
N ALA A 85 -20.23 1.24 -0.11
CA ALA A 85 -21.24 2.22 -0.53
C ALA A 85 -21.79 1.92 -1.94
N ASP A 86 -20.93 1.55 -2.89
CA ASP A 86 -21.34 1.12 -4.23
C ASP A 86 -22.22 -0.14 -4.16
N GLY A 87 -21.87 -1.11 -3.31
CA GLY A 87 -22.65 -2.32 -3.07
C GLY A 87 -24.02 -2.01 -2.49
N PHE A 88 -24.10 -1.16 -1.46
CA PHE A 88 -25.38 -0.72 -0.88
C PHE A 88 -26.26 0.01 -1.88
N ALA A 89 -25.67 0.87 -2.73
CA ALA A 89 -26.42 1.58 -3.76
C ALA A 89 -27.00 0.64 -4.83
N ILE A 90 -26.23 -0.39 -5.23
CA ILE A 90 -26.71 -1.45 -6.14
C ILE A 90 -27.84 -2.24 -5.48
N TRP A 91 -27.66 -2.63 -4.22
CA TRP A 91 -28.65 -3.38 -3.45
C TRP A 91 -29.96 -2.59 -3.26
N GLN A 92 -29.89 -1.32 -2.85
CA GLN A 92 -31.06 -0.45 -2.72
C GLN A 92 -31.85 -0.35 -4.02
N LYS A 93 -31.16 -0.25 -5.16
CA LYS A 93 -31.79 -0.19 -6.47
C LYS A 93 -32.49 -1.49 -6.84
N MET A 94 -31.87 -2.64 -6.55
CA MET A 94 -32.49 -3.95 -6.73
C MET A 94 -33.72 -4.13 -5.83
N MET A 95 -33.62 -3.73 -4.57
CA MET A 95 -34.75 -3.79 -3.63
C MET A 95 -35.89 -2.86 -4.06
N GLY A 96 -35.59 -1.66 -4.56
CA GLY A 96 -36.62 -0.76 -5.09
C GLY A 96 -37.38 -1.37 -6.28
N ILE A 97 -36.68 -2.07 -7.18
CA ILE A 97 -37.31 -2.80 -8.29
C ILE A 97 -38.15 -3.96 -7.75
N ALA A 98 -37.61 -4.78 -6.84
CA ALA A 98 -38.33 -5.92 -6.27
C ALA A 98 -39.61 -5.49 -5.51
N LEU A 99 -39.54 -4.41 -4.74
CA LEU A 99 -40.68 -3.88 -3.97
C LEU A 99 -41.71 -3.15 -4.83
N SER A 100 -41.35 -2.74 -6.05
CA SER A 100 -42.30 -2.10 -6.98
C SER A 100 -43.38 -3.05 -7.50
N GLY A 101 -43.19 -4.36 -7.35
CA GLY A 101 -44.08 -5.39 -7.89
C GLY A 101 -44.07 -5.48 -9.42
N GLN A 102 -43.27 -4.65 -10.11
CA GLN A 102 -43.14 -4.67 -11.56
C GLN A 102 -41.90 -5.48 -11.97
N PRO A 103 -41.97 -6.21 -13.10
CA PRO A 103 -40.78 -6.86 -13.65
C PRO A 103 -39.74 -5.81 -14.05
N MET A 104 -38.47 -6.16 -13.87
CA MET A 104 -37.35 -5.29 -14.23
C MET A 104 -37.42 -4.93 -15.72
N THR A 105 -37.43 -3.63 -16.02
CA THR A 105 -37.41 -3.17 -17.42
C THR A 105 -35.99 -3.25 -17.99
N ALA A 106 -35.87 -3.33 -19.32
CA ALA A 106 -34.56 -3.31 -19.99
C ALA A 106 -33.74 -2.07 -19.64
N ALA A 107 -34.39 -0.90 -19.50
CA ALA A 107 -33.73 0.34 -19.09
C ALA A 107 -33.18 0.26 -17.65
N GLN A 108 -33.93 -0.31 -16.72
CA GLN A 108 -33.47 -0.55 -15.34
C GLN A 108 -32.30 -1.53 -15.31
N GLY A 109 -32.37 -2.62 -16.09
CA GLY A 109 -31.30 -3.61 -16.22
C GLY A 109 -30.01 -2.99 -16.77
N MET A 110 -30.09 -2.20 -17.85
CA MET A 110 -28.93 -1.48 -18.39
C MET A 110 -28.36 -0.46 -17.38
N ALA A 111 -29.22 0.26 -16.66
CA ALA A 111 -28.78 1.21 -15.64
C ALA A 111 -28.03 0.49 -14.50
N LEU A 112 -28.51 -0.67 -14.05
CA LEU A 112 -27.85 -1.51 -13.06
C LEU A 112 -26.51 -2.04 -13.57
N ALA A 113 -26.47 -2.62 -14.77
CA ALA A 113 -25.24 -3.11 -15.40
C ALA A 113 -24.17 -2.01 -15.56
N SER A 114 -24.57 -0.81 -15.98
CA SER A 114 -23.67 0.34 -16.09
C SER A 114 -23.09 0.76 -14.73
N GLN A 115 -23.90 0.71 -13.67
CA GLN A 115 -23.50 1.06 -12.32
C GLN A 115 -22.53 0.03 -11.75
N SER A 116 -22.84 -1.26 -11.90
CA SER A 116 -21.96 -2.37 -11.50
C SER A 116 -20.62 -2.31 -12.23
N THR A 117 -20.63 -2.03 -13.53
CA THR A 117 -19.40 -1.86 -14.32
C THR A 117 -18.56 -0.69 -13.81
N ARG A 118 -19.18 0.45 -13.46
CA ARG A 118 -18.48 1.60 -12.88
C ARG A 118 -17.89 1.26 -11.51
N ALA A 119 -18.63 0.55 -10.65
CA ALA A 119 -18.15 0.11 -9.34
C ALA A 119 -16.93 -0.83 -9.47
N LEU A 120 -17.00 -1.82 -10.36
CA LEU A 120 -15.90 -2.74 -10.65
C LEU A 120 -14.66 -2.00 -11.18
N LYS A 121 -14.82 -1.09 -12.14
CA LYS A 121 -13.70 -0.26 -12.63
C LYS A 121 -13.05 0.54 -11.50
N ARG A 122 -13.86 1.16 -10.64
CA ARG A 122 -13.36 1.91 -9.47
C ARG A 122 -12.58 1.04 -8.49
N ALA A 123 -13.07 -0.17 -8.22
CA ALA A 123 -12.41 -1.15 -7.35
C ALA A 123 -11.05 -1.57 -7.92
N ASN A 124 -10.97 -1.88 -9.22
CA ASN A 124 -9.70 -2.20 -9.88
C ASN A 124 -8.69 -1.06 -9.78
N HIS A 125 -9.11 0.18 -10.03
CA HIS A 125 -8.23 1.35 -9.87
C HIS A 125 -7.85 1.64 -8.41
N ALA A 126 -8.60 1.14 -7.44
CA ALA A 126 -8.31 1.37 -6.04
C ALA A 126 -7.03 0.66 -5.59
N SER A 127 -6.77 -0.56 -6.09
CA SER A 127 -5.56 -1.32 -5.76
C SER A 127 -4.27 -0.53 -6.05
N GLY A 128 -4.15 0.07 -7.23
CA GLY A 128 -3.00 0.92 -7.58
C GLY A 128 -2.91 2.17 -6.71
N ARG A 129 -4.04 2.81 -6.38
CA ARG A 129 -4.05 3.98 -5.47
C ARG A 129 -3.63 3.62 -4.04
N THR A 130 -3.93 2.41 -3.58
CA THR A 130 -3.52 1.91 -2.26
C THR A 130 -2.00 1.68 -2.21
N MET A 131 -1.38 1.24 -3.30
CA MET A 131 0.07 0.96 -3.35
C MET A 131 0.92 2.19 -3.70
N ALA A 132 0.34 3.20 -4.36
CA ALA A 132 1.08 4.38 -4.82
C ALA A 132 1.94 5.08 -3.75
N PRO A 133 1.52 5.25 -2.48
CA PRO A 133 2.38 5.85 -1.45
C PRO A 133 3.67 5.05 -1.19
N ILE A 134 3.60 3.72 -1.25
CA ILE A 134 4.74 2.84 -1.05
C ILE A 134 5.70 2.94 -2.24
N GLU A 135 5.16 2.89 -3.47
CA GLU A 135 5.94 3.03 -4.70
C GLU A 135 6.64 4.39 -4.81
N ASN A 136 5.92 5.47 -4.48
CA ASN A 136 6.46 6.83 -4.47
C ASN A 136 7.56 6.98 -3.41
N GLY A 137 7.36 6.44 -2.21
CA GLY A 137 8.36 6.41 -1.15
C GLY A 137 9.63 5.67 -1.57
N ALA A 138 9.48 4.49 -2.17
CA ALA A 138 10.61 3.70 -2.67
C ALA A 138 11.40 4.46 -3.76
N THR A 139 10.70 5.10 -4.70
CA THR A 139 11.30 5.89 -5.78
C THR A 139 12.06 7.11 -5.24
N ALA A 140 11.45 7.85 -4.31
CA ALA A 140 12.08 9.01 -3.68
C ALA A 140 13.33 8.61 -2.88
N ASN A 141 13.26 7.50 -2.14
CA ASN A 141 14.37 6.95 -1.38
C ASN A 141 15.50 6.48 -2.30
N ALA A 142 15.19 5.74 -3.37
CA ALA A 142 16.17 5.29 -4.34
C ALA A 142 16.91 6.48 -4.96
N ARG A 143 16.18 7.54 -5.35
CA ARG A 143 16.78 8.77 -5.88
C ARG A 143 17.72 9.43 -4.87
N ARG A 144 17.33 9.50 -3.60
CA ARG A 144 18.11 10.11 -2.52
C ARG A 144 19.38 9.31 -2.22
N LEU A 145 19.28 7.98 -2.18
CA LEU A 145 20.40 7.09 -1.92
C LEU A 145 21.38 7.03 -3.10
N ARG A 146 20.91 7.05 -4.35
CA ARG A 146 21.79 7.17 -5.52
C ARG A 146 22.62 8.44 -5.48
N LYS A 147 22.00 9.58 -5.17
CA LYS A 147 22.70 10.87 -4.99
C LYS A 147 23.73 10.90 -3.85
N LYS A 148 23.62 10.01 -2.86
CA LYS A 148 24.62 9.86 -1.79
C LYS A 148 25.76 8.90 -2.18
N ALA A 149 25.56 8.06 -3.19
CA ALA A 149 26.51 7.06 -3.64
C ALA A 149 27.41 7.55 -4.79
N ASP A 150 27.00 8.63 -5.47
CA ASP A 150 27.81 9.42 -6.42
C ASP A 150 28.67 10.44 -5.66
#